data_AF-A0A382JUS0-F1
#
_entry.id   AF-A0A382JUS0-F1
#
_cell.length_a   1.000
_cell.length_b   1.000
_cell.length_c   1.000
_cell.angle_alpha   90.00
_cell.angle_beta   90.00
_cell.angle_gamma   90.00
#
_symmetry.space_group_name_H-M   'P 1'
#
loop_
_entity.id
_entity.type
_entity.pdbx_description
1 polymer ?
#
loop_
_entity_poly.entity_id
_entity_poly.type
_entity_poly.pdbx_seq_one_letter_code
_entity_poly.pdbx_strand_id
1 'polypeptide(L)'
;MGFALPALGALCSEDAIALPATNPMIARGSHFAPKAKRVIHLFMNGGPAHMDTFDPKPELSRWSGKPLPEGRRLGTERKTGAAFGSPFSFRRYGQSGLPVSEIFPHVAKHV
;
A
#
# COMPACT_ATOMS: atom_id res chain seq x y z
N MET A 1 8.28 0.52 -11.59
CA MET A 1 9.33 -0.48 -11.82
C MET A 1 10.62 0.25 -12.15
N GLY A 2 11.41 0.60 -11.14
CA GLY A 2 12.56 1.49 -11.29
C GLY A 2 13.86 0.72 -11.51
N PHE A 3 14.56 1.00 -12.61
CA PHE A 3 15.88 0.45 -12.97
C PHE A 3 17.04 1.25 -12.34
N ALA A 4 16.88 1.80 -11.13
CA ALA A 4 17.92 2.63 -10.50
C ALA A 4 18.98 1.82 -9.71
N LEU A 5 18.74 0.53 -9.47
CA LEU A 5 19.63 -0.30 -8.66
C LEU A 5 20.97 -0.73 -9.31
N PRO A 6 21.11 -0.94 -10.64
CA PRO A 6 22.35 -1.46 -11.20
C PRO A 6 23.49 -0.42 -11.20
N ALA A 7 23.18 0.88 -11.24
CA ALA A 7 24.20 1.94 -11.25
C ALA A 7 24.89 2.11 -9.89
N LEU A 8 24.15 1.95 -8.77
CA LEU A 8 24.72 2.06 -7.43
C LEU A 8 25.63 0.86 -7.09
N GLY A 9 25.32 -0.33 -7.62
CA GLY A 9 26.14 -1.53 -7.42
C GLY A 9 27.54 -1.42 -8.02
N ALA A 10 27.70 -0.71 -9.14
CA ALA A 10 29.01 -0.53 -9.78
C ALA A 10 29.91 0.43 -8.99
N LEU A 11 29.34 1.50 -8.41
CA LEU A 11 30.11 2.51 -7.66
C LEU A 11 30.62 1.98 -6.31
N CYS A 12 29.92 1.02 -5.69
CA CYS A 12 30.32 0.41 -4.41
C CYS A 12 31.23 -0.81 -4.58
N SER A 13 31.54 -1.22 -5.82
CA SER A 13 32.31 -2.43 -6.09
C SER A 13 33.84 -2.21 -6.06
N GLU A 14 34.31 -0.97 -6.13
CA GLU A 14 35.76 -0.68 -6.10
C GLU A 14 36.37 -0.86 -4.70
N ASP A 15 35.58 -0.81 -3.62
CA ASP A 15 36.03 -0.98 -2.22
C ASP A 15 35.55 -2.30 -1.56
N ALA A 16 34.93 -3.20 -2.32
CA ALA A 16 34.40 -4.44 -1.75
C ALA A 16 35.50 -5.49 -1.59
N ILE A 17 36.04 -5.60 -0.37
CA ILE A 17 36.79 -6.77 0.11
C ILE A 17 35.98 -8.02 -0.24
N ALA A 18 36.52 -8.86 -1.13
CA ALA A 18 35.82 -10.01 -1.69
C ALA A 18 35.45 -11.03 -0.59
N LEU A 19 34.20 -10.95 -0.13
CA LEU A 19 33.58 -12.03 0.63
C LEU A 19 33.26 -13.19 -0.32
N PRO A 20 33.44 -14.45 0.13
CA PRO A 20 33.21 -15.63 -0.71
C PRO A 20 31.82 -15.57 -1.34
N ALA A 21 31.71 -16.03 -2.60
CA ALA A 21 30.52 -16.03 -3.43
C ALA A 21 29.34 -16.74 -2.74
N THR A 22 28.67 -16.00 -1.87
CA THR A 22 27.51 -16.44 -1.14
C THR A 22 26.32 -16.09 -2.01
N ASN A 23 25.52 -17.08 -2.39
CA ASN A 23 24.34 -16.88 -3.23
C ASN A 23 23.54 -15.66 -2.73
N PRO A 24 23.38 -14.59 -3.54
CA PRO A 24 22.76 -13.34 -3.09
C PRO A 24 21.28 -13.49 -2.73
N MET A 25 20.66 -14.61 -3.11
CA MET A 25 19.29 -14.99 -2.76
C MET A 25 19.18 -15.77 -1.44
N ILE A 26 20.31 -16.07 -0.77
CA ILE A 26 20.27 -16.67 0.56
C ILE A 26 19.62 -15.68 1.52
N ALA A 27 18.60 -16.16 2.23
CA ALA A 27 17.95 -15.41 3.29
C ALA A 27 18.99 -14.99 4.33
N ARG A 28 19.19 -13.68 4.46
CA ARG A 28 20.05 -13.12 5.50
C ARG A 28 19.32 -13.20 6.83
N GLY A 29 20.06 -13.54 7.89
CA GLY A 29 19.53 -13.42 9.25
C GLY A 29 19.10 -11.98 9.55
N SER A 30 18.21 -11.80 10.52
CA SER A 30 17.85 -10.47 11.00
C SER A 30 19.09 -9.77 11.56
N HIS A 31 19.19 -8.45 11.38
CA HIS A 31 20.30 -7.65 11.93
C HIS A 31 20.38 -7.74 13.47
N PHE A 32 19.27 -8.09 14.14
CA PHE A 32 19.20 -8.28 15.58
C PHE A 32 18.53 -9.60 15.93
N ALA A 33 18.89 -10.20 17.06
CA ALA A 33 18.19 -11.37 17.58
C ALA A 33 16.71 -11.02 17.86
N PRO A 34 15.74 -11.82 17.39
CA PRO A 34 14.33 -11.56 17.62
C PRO A 34 14.01 -11.67 19.11
N LYS A 35 13.47 -10.60 19.70
CA LYS A 35 13.10 -10.54 21.13
C LYS A 35 11.61 -10.85 21.37
N ALA A 36 10.76 -10.66 20.36
CA ALA A 36 9.33 -10.87 20.47
C ALA A 36 9.02 -12.38 20.55
N LYS A 37 8.41 -12.81 21.66
CA LYS A 37 8.03 -14.22 21.87
C LYS A 37 6.59 -14.54 21.44
N ARG A 38 5.73 -13.52 21.34
CA ARG A 38 4.31 -13.62 21.00
C ARG A 38 3.87 -12.38 20.23
N VAL A 39 2.97 -12.55 19.27
CA VAL A 39 2.36 -11.46 18.49
C VAL A 39 0.85 -11.58 18.64
N ILE A 40 0.20 -10.50 19.06
CA ILE A 40 -1.26 -10.40 19.07
C ILE A 40 -1.64 -9.44 17.95
N HIS A 41 -2.36 -9.93 16.94
CA HIS A 41 -2.85 -9.12 15.84
C HIS A 41 -4.34 -8.86 16.03
N LEU A 42 -4.70 -7.59 16.26
CA LEU A 42 -6.08 -7.16 16.48
C LEU A 42 -6.66 -6.58 15.18
N PHE A 43 -7.70 -7.20 14.64
CA PHE A 43 -8.49 -6.65 13.54
C PHE A 43 -9.62 -5.80 14.10
N MET A 44 -9.44 -4.49 14.10
CA MET A 44 -10.43 -3.54 14.59
C MET A 44 -11.23 -2.96 13.43
N ASN A 45 -12.56 -2.99 13.56
CA ASN A 45 -13.44 -2.27 12.66
C ASN A 45 -13.42 -0.77 13.00
N GLY A 46 -13.53 0.10 12.00
CA GLY A 46 -13.66 1.55 12.17
C GLY A 46 -12.48 2.39 11.67
N GLY A 47 -11.40 1.77 11.18
CA GLY A 47 -10.38 2.49 10.44
C GLY A 47 -10.94 3.03 9.12
N PRO A 48 -10.53 4.24 8.68
CA PRO A 48 -10.94 4.78 7.38
C PRO A 48 -10.40 3.87 6.26
N ALA A 49 -11.25 3.57 5.27
CA ALA A 49 -10.80 2.76 4.15
C ALA A 49 -9.75 3.54 3.35
N HIS A 50 -8.76 2.85 2.80
CA HIS A 50 -7.70 3.49 2.03
C HIS A 50 -8.24 4.40 0.90
N MET A 51 -9.30 3.93 0.23
CA MET A 51 -9.99 4.66 -0.84
C MET A 51 -10.78 5.89 -0.39
N ASP A 52 -10.98 6.05 0.92
CA ASP A 52 -11.60 7.23 1.55
C ASP A 52 -10.55 8.23 2.05
N THR A 53 -9.26 7.91 1.94
CA THR A 53 -8.16 8.72 2.49
C THR A 53 -7.38 9.45 1.40
N PHE A 54 -6.44 8.77 0.74
CA PHE A 54 -5.41 9.36 -0.13
C PHE A 54 -5.39 8.78 -1.56
N ASP A 55 -6.22 7.78 -1.84
CA ASP A 55 -6.25 7.05 -3.13
C ASP A 55 -7.69 6.87 -3.61
N PRO A 56 -8.32 7.93 -4.13
CA PRO A 56 -9.66 7.80 -4.67
C PRO A 56 -9.64 6.82 -5.85
N LYS A 57 -10.58 5.88 -5.86
CA LYS A 57 -10.74 4.89 -6.94
C LYS A 57 -11.88 5.31 -7.87
N PRO A 58 -11.59 5.92 -9.04
CA PRO A 58 -12.63 6.47 -9.90
C PRO A 58 -13.56 5.39 -10.45
N GLU A 59 -13.00 4.21 -10.77
CA GLU A 59 -13.79 3.05 -11.18
C GLU A 59 -14.81 2.66 -10.11
N LEU A 60 -14.42 2.65 -8.84
CA LEU A 60 -15.34 2.29 -7.77
C LEU A 60 -16.50 3.29 -7.64
N SER A 61 -16.25 4.56 -7.94
CA SER A 61 -17.30 5.59 -8.02
C SER A 61 -18.25 5.34 -9.20
N ARG A 62 -17.73 4.91 -10.37
CA ARG A 62 -18.55 4.56 -11.56
C ARG A 62 -19.45 3.35 -11.35
N TRP A 63 -19.00 2.43 -10.50
CA TRP A 63 -19.72 1.20 -10.15
C TRP A 63 -20.54 1.33 -8.86
N SER A 64 -20.52 2.49 -8.21
CA SER A 64 -21.24 2.71 -6.95
C SER A 64 -22.74 2.38 -7.10
N GLY A 65 -23.27 1.56 -6.19
CA GLY A 65 -24.65 1.09 -6.21
C GLY A 65 -24.96 -0.02 -7.22
N LYS A 66 -24.03 -0.37 -8.13
CA LYS A 66 -24.23 -1.45 -9.10
C LYS A 66 -23.83 -2.80 -8.49
N PRO A 67 -24.51 -3.91 -8.87
CA PRO A 67 -24.04 -5.24 -8.50
C PRO A 67 -22.64 -5.47 -9.06
N LEU A 68 -21.81 -6.17 -8.28
CA LEU A 68 -20.49 -6.57 -8.74
C LEU A 68 -20.60 -7.46 -9.99
N PRO A 69 -19.70 -7.33 -10.98
CA PRO A 69 -19.76 -8.13 -12.21
C PRO A 69 -19.78 -9.63 -11.90
N GLU A 70 -20.78 -10.33 -12.45
CA GLU A 70 -20.92 -11.78 -12.32
C GLU A 70 -19.78 -12.46 -13.08
N GLY A 71 -18.72 -12.86 -12.37
CA GLY A 71 -17.57 -13.51 -13.00
C GLY A 71 -16.46 -13.88 -12.02
N ARG A 72 -16.34 -13.18 -10.91
CA ARG A 72 -15.55 -13.61 -9.75
C ARG A 72 -16.52 -13.91 -8.61
N ARG A 73 -16.86 -15.19 -8.41
CA ARG A 73 -17.46 -15.64 -7.15
C ARG A 73 -16.45 -15.35 -6.05
N LEU A 74 -16.54 -14.17 -5.46
CA LEU A 74 -15.82 -13.86 -4.23
C LEU A 74 -16.30 -14.90 -3.21
N GLY A 75 -15.38 -15.65 -2.63
CA GLY A 75 -15.68 -16.69 -1.64
C GLY A 75 -16.08 -16.09 -0.30
N THR A 76 -17.08 -15.21 -0.30
CA THR A 76 -17.63 -14.58 0.90
C THR A 76 -18.80 -15.40 1.42
N GLU A 77 -18.91 -15.49 2.75
CA GLU A 77 -19.99 -16.23 3.43
C GLU A 77 -21.39 -15.75 3.02
N ARG A 78 -21.52 -14.45 2.70
CA ARG A 78 -22.76 -13.82 2.23
C ARG A 78 -22.62 -13.39 0.77
N LYS A 79 -23.75 -13.29 0.08
CA LYS A 79 -23.81 -12.72 -1.28
C LYS A 79 -23.20 -11.32 -1.25
N THR A 80 -22.13 -11.11 -2.00
CA THR A 80 -21.52 -9.78 -2.11
C THR A 80 -22.52 -8.84 -2.78
N GLY A 81 -22.80 -7.71 -2.12
CA GLY A 81 -23.79 -6.74 -2.55
C GLY A 81 -23.28 -5.81 -3.67
N ALA A 82 -23.77 -4.58 -3.66
CA ALA A 82 -23.33 -3.55 -4.58
C ALA A 82 -21.89 -3.09 -4.28
N ALA A 83 -21.21 -2.56 -5.30
CA ALA A 83 -19.98 -1.80 -5.08
C ALA A 83 -20.32 -0.46 -4.39
N PHE A 84 -19.46 -0.04 -3.46
CA PHE A 84 -19.61 1.22 -2.73
C PHE A 84 -18.45 2.15 -3.08
N GLY A 85 -18.77 3.22 -3.79
CA GLY A 85 -17.84 4.33 -3.97
C GLY A 85 -17.59 5.06 -2.64
N SER A 86 -16.47 5.79 -2.57
CA SER A 86 -16.22 6.68 -1.44
C SER A 86 -17.32 7.76 -1.39
N PRO A 87 -17.92 8.04 -0.23
CA PRO A 87 -18.90 9.11 -0.09
C PRO A 87 -18.24 10.50 -0.01
N PHE A 88 -16.92 10.56 0.13
CA PHE A 88 -16.18 11.79 0.40
C PHE A 88 -15.69 12.47 -0.87
N SER A 89 -15.54 13.80 -0.79
CA SER A 89 -14.94 14.59 -1.85
C SER A 89 -13.40 14.60 -1.75
N PHE A 90 -12.73 14.65 -2.90
CA PHE A 90 -11.27 14.67 -3.00
C PHE A 90 -10.79 15.92 -3.70
N ARG A 91 -9.72 16.51 -3.17
CA ARG A 91 -9.01 17.64 -3.80
C ARG A 91 -7.53 17.32 -3.87
N ARG A 92 -6.86 17.85 -4.90
CA ARG A 92 -5.40 17.76 -5.01
C ARG A 92 -4.77 18.86 -4.18
N TYR A 93 -3.77 18.51 -3.37
CA TYR A 93 -3.07 19.45 -2.51
C TYR A 93 -1.56 19.41 -2.76
N GLY A 94 -0.88 20.48 -2.35
CA GLY A 94 0.57 20.55 -2.41
C GLY A 94 1.16 20.69 -3.81
N GLN A 95 2.48 20.68 -3.86
CA GLN A 95 3.23 20.56 -5.11
C GLN A 95 3.18 19.13 -5.66
N SER A 96 3.00 18.14 -4.77
CA SER A 96 2.84 16.73 -5.12
C SER A 96 1.53 16.45 -5.87
N GLY A 97 0.52 17.31 -5.71
CA GLY A 97 -0.79 17.16 -6.34
C GLY A 97 -1.55 15.93 -5.85
N LEU A 98 -1.23 15.45 -4.64
CA LEU A 98 -1.81 14.24 -4.07
C LEU A 98 -3.30 14.45 -3.77
N PRO A 99 -4.20 13.55 -4.21
CA PRO A 99 -5.61 13.64 -3.85
C PRO A 99 -5.81 13.30 -2.37
N VAL A 100 -6.35 14.23 -1.60
CA VAL A 100 -6.68 14.05 -0.18
C VAL A 100 -8.18 14.23 0.00
N SER A 101 -8.79 13.32 0.76
CA SER A 101 -10.19 13.37 1.17
C SER A 101 -10.47 14.54 2.12
N GLU A 102 -11.69 15.06 2.06
CA GLU A 102 -12.17 16.13 2.93
C GLU A 102 -12.12 15.81 4.43
N ILE A 103 -12.01 14.52 4.80
CA ILE A 103 -11.90 14.07 6.19
C ILE A 103 -10.59 14.48 6.86
N PHE A 104 -9.57 14.87 6.09
CA PHE A 104 -8.26 15.28 6.62
C PHE A 104 -7.88 16.71 6.22
N PRO A 105 -8.66 17.74 6.62
CA PRO A 105 -8.45 19.12 6.18
C PRO A 105 -7.14 19.73 6.69
N HIS A 106 -6.63 19.24 7.82
CA HIS A 106 -5.36 19.70 8.40
C HIS A 106 -4.16 18.97 7.80
N VAL A 107 -4.27 17.65 7.58
CA VAL A 107 -3.20 16.86 6.94
C VAL A 107 -2.97 17.37 5.52
N ALA A 108 -4.05 17.67 4.79
CA ALA A 108 -4.00 18.19 3.42
C ALA A 108 -3.14 19.46 3.26
N LYS A 109 -2.93 20.26 4.33
CA LYS A 109 -2.09 21.46 4.30
C LYS A 109 -0.59 21.16 4.27
N HIS A 110 -0.18 19.92 4.56
CA HIS A 110 1.21 19.50 4.73
C HIS A 110 1.66 18.46 3.69
N VAL A 111 0.90 18.29 2.60
CA VAL A 111 1.18 17.33 1.50
C VAL A 111 1.77 18.04 0.29
#